data_AF-A0A916JZ19-F1
#
_entry.id   AF-A0A916JZ19-F1
#
_cell.length_a   1.000
_cell.length_b   1.000
_cell.length_c   1.000
_cell.angle_alpha   90.00
_cell.angle_beta   90.00
_cell.angle_gamma   90.00
#
_symmetry.space_group_name_H-M   'P 1'
#
loop_
_entity.id
_entity.type
_entity.pdbx_description
1 polymer ?
#
loop_
_entity_poly.entity_id
_entity_poly.type
_entity_poly.pdbx_seq_one_letter_code
_entity_poly.pdbx_strand_id
1 'polypeptide(L)'
;MPASDQLAEFAARFDDNLQMHGSTLALPPAEQAEIAAACRDTLGAALRELGPEQLRARLAAVRSPEVAHAWLADLGLLDRTRAVQAYPDPVGRRRRFLLYASDAEPRFAVAAGGALVETKVRSVEILGEHWVYEHNLIVETDAPAEVRFADLRGGIRVEEPTPALPPPVDPAVAEHRSRKPWRKLHRLVDADWWNNRKFRLSGIISRRIGPLRRYERAWVLADRRHQADDNAEALFLHLHAERPDINAWFALDRRVPAYRRLRRIGAKLVPYGSIRHYLLLARAEVFVSSQSDPGSRNPFGSFLATSWLFVYLKHGIIHTDHHRRFNPMQIHLVTAATEDERQGLVRERGPYRFAAGEVPLTGMARLDRLEAELAARRERGDSPDVLLITPTWRIYLASPNADHRWSLREGAQASDYVRQWSALLHDERLRAACERHGLRPVLLMHPRFQHHRELLPTPAWMSVASYHDGVAELFARTRLSLTDYSSVAFEAAYGGAPTVYFQFDREAFFSGGHSSQPGDYDFRAQGFGPVVESAGDAVTAVAALLDGTDGNADEAAGYAARIAALYPWRDGRNCERSTAAIERLIAEQR
;
A
#
# COMPACT_ATOMS: atom_id res chain seq x y z
N MET A 1 -18.63 12.41 -34.92
CA MET A 1 -19.32 12.36 -33.61
C MET A 1 -19.67 13.78 -33.21
N PRO A 2 -20.84 14.02 -32.59
CA PRO A 2 -21.09 15.30 -31.94
C PRO A 2 -20.02 15.57 -30.87
N ALA A 3 -19.64 16.83 -30.64
CA ALA A 3 -18.67 17.23 -29.62
C ALA A 3 -19.01 16.66 -28.22
N SER A 4 -20.31 16.47 -27.95
CA SER A 4 -20.82 15.88 -26.70
C SER A 4 -20.45 14.42 -26.47
N ASP A 5 -20.31 13.61 -27.53
CA ASP A 5 -19.95 12.19 -27.38
C ASP A 5 -18.42 12.03 -27.30
N GLN A 6 -17.68 12.95 -27.91
CA GLN A 6 -16.22 13.03 -27.76
C GLN A 6 -15.82 13.39 -26.33
N LEU A 7 -16.61 14.22 -25.64
CA LEU A 7 -16.37 14.61 -24.27
C LEU A 7 -16.56 13.46 -23.27
N ALA A 8 -17.65 12.69 -23.40
CA ALA A 8 -17.89 11.53 -22.55
C ALA A 8 -16.83 10.43 -22.77
N GLU A 9 -16.41 10.23 -24.03
CA GLU A 9 -15.32 9.30 -24.36
C GLU A 9 -13.96 9.81 -23.87
N PHE A 10 -13.67 11.12 -23.99
CA PHE A 10 -12.47 11.73 -23.45
C PHE A 10 -12.43 11.63 -21.92
N ALA A 11 -13.53 11.94 -21.24
CA ALA A 11 -13.64 11.81 -19.79
C ALA A 11 -13.47 10.37 -19.32
N ALA A 12 -14.09 9.42 -20.00
CA ALA A 12 -13.89 8.00 -19.73
C ALA A 12 -12.44 7.57 -19.96
N ARG A 13 -11.79 8.03 -21.04
CA ARG A 13 -10.38 7.75 -21.31
C ARG A 13 -9.43 8.45 -20.34
N PHE A 14 -9.76 9.65 -19.91
CA PHE A 14 -9.00 10.43 -18.93
C PHE A 14 -9.09 9.79 -17.55
N ASP A 15 -10.29 9.34 -17.16
CA ASP A 15 -10.53 8.57 -15.95
C ASP A 15 -9.80 7.21 -15.98
N ASP A 16 -9.90 6.48 -17.09
CA ASP A 16 -9.14 5.24 -17.30
C ASP A 16 -7.62 5.50 -17.21
N ASN A 17 -7.11 6.59 -17.79
CA ASN A 17 -5.69 6.94 -17.70
C ASN A 17 -5.26 7.37 -16.29
N LEU A 18 -6.08 8.12 -15.55
CA LEU A 18 -5.80 8.52 -14.16
C LEU A 18 -5.80 7.32 -13.20
N GLN A 19 -6.68 6.35 -13.43
CA GLN A 19 -6.78 5.12 -12.63
C GLN A 19 -5.71 4.09 -13.00
N MET A 20 -5.26 4.04 -14.25
CA MET A 20 -4.36 2.97 -14.73
C MET A 20 -2.89 3.33 -14.81
N HIS A 21 -2.56 4.57 -15.20
CA HIS A 21 -1.22 4.90 -15.65
C HIS A 21 -0.84 6.27 -15.13
N GLY A 22 0.06 6.31 -14.14
CA GLY A 22 0.68 7.55 -13.67
C GLY A 22 1.55 8.25 -14.72
N SER A 23 1.52 7.84 -15.99
CA SER A 23 2.43 8.30 -17.04
C SER A 23 2.27 9.77 -17.42
N THR A 24 1.12 10.40 -17.17
CA THR A 24 0.94 11.86 -17.38
C THR A 24 1.57 12.70 -16.28
N LEU A 25 1.98 12.10 -15.15
CA LEU A 25 2.57 12.78 -13.98
C LEU A 25 4.08 12.58 -13.87
N ALA A 26 4.67 11.91 -14.87
CA ALA A 26 6.12 11.85 -15.07
C ALA A 26 6.72 13.15 -15.58
N LEU A 27 5.86 14.04 -16.08
CA LEU A 27 6.26 15.27 -16.71
C LEU A 27 6.72 16.26 -15.64
N PRO A 28 7.71 17.13 -15.93
CA PRO A 28 8.06 18.23 -15.06
C PRO A 28 6.81 19.02 -14.62
N PRO A 29 6.76 19.59 -13.41
CA PRO A 29 5.60 20.35 -12.93
C PRO A 29 5.12 21.44 -13.91
N ALA A 30 6.05 22.06 -14.65
CA ALA A 30 5.73 23.02 -15.69
C ALA A 30 4.91 22.39 -16.84
N GLU A 31 5.31 21.22 -17.33
CA GLU A 31 4.59 20.49 -18.38
C GLU A 31 3.25 19.94 -17.87
N GLN A 32 3.18 19.50 -16.60
CA GLN A 32 1.90 19.13 -15.99
C GLN A 32 0.94 20.33 -15.93
N ALA A 33 1.44 21.50 -15.54
CA ALA A 33 0.68 22.74 -15.51
C ALA A 33 0.24 23.18 -16.92
N GLU A 34 1.09 23.03 -17.94
CA GLU A 34 0.72 23.29 -19.34
C GLU A 34 -0.37 22.35 -19.84
N ILE A 35 -0.28 21.05 -19.54
CA ILE A 35 -1.34 20.10 -19.90
C ILE A 35 -2.61 20.40 -19.11
N ALA A 36 -2.52 20.72 -17.82
CA ALA A 36 -3.66 21.11 -17.00
C ALA A 36 -4.34 22.37 -17.57
N ALA A 37 -3.56 23.37 -17.98
CA ALA A 37 -4.05 24.57 -18.65
C ALA A 37 -4.71 24.25 -20.00
N ALA A 38 -4.07 23.43 -20.83
CA ALA A 38 -4.64 22.99 -22.10
C ALA A 38 -5.93 22.18 -21.90
N CYS A 39 -6.02 21.35 -20.85
CA CYS A 39 -7.24 20.68 -20.46
C CYS A 39 -8.32 21.69 -20.03
N ARG A 40 -7.98 22.66 -19.16
CA ARG A 40 -8.90 23.75 -18.75
C ARG A 40 -9.42 24.54 -19.94
N ASP A 41 -8.57 24.85 -20.91
CA ASP A 41 -8.94 25.61 -22.10
C ASP A 41 -9.80 24.79 -23.07
N THR A 42 -9.35 23.57 -23.40
CA THR A 42 -10.02 22.71 -24.39
C THR A 42 -11.35 22.17 -23.87
N LEU A 43 -11.38 21.64 -22.63
CA LEU A 43 -12.63 21.22 -22.01
C LEU A 43 -13.48 22.43 -21.66
N GLY A 44 -12.92 23.49 -21.09
CA GLY A 44 -13.67 24.67 -20.72
C GLY A 44 -14.37 25.33 -21.91
N ALA A 45 -13.79 25.31 -23.11
CA ALA A 45 -14.44 25.77 -24.33
C ALA A 45 -15.57 24.82 -24.77
N ALA A 46 -15.31 23.52 -24.87
CA ALA A 46 -16.30 22.51 -25.28
C ALA A 46 -17.47 22.37 -24.28
N LEU A 47 -17.22 22.62 -23.00
CA LEU A 47 -18.20 22.52 -21.92
C LEU A 47 -19.06 23.78 -21.80
N ARG A 48 -18.53 24.95 -22.15
CA ARG A 48 -19.31 26.21 -22.17
C ARG A 48 -20.35 26.27 -23.30
N GLU A 49 -20.20 25.44 -24.34
CA GLU A 49 -21.22 25.26 -25.38
C GLU A 49 -22.42 24.43 -24.90
N LEU A 50 -22.25 23.62 -23.85
CA LEU A 50 -23.32 22.85 -23.21
C LEU A 50 -23.98 23.69 -22.10
N GLY A 51 -25.32 23.68 -22.04
CA GLY A 51 -26.02 24.29 -20.91
C GLY A 51 -25.71 23.57 -19.58
N PRO A 52 -25.73 24.24 -18.42
CA PRO A 52 -25.33 23.66 -17.13
C PRO A 52 -26.01 22.32 -16.78
N GLU A 53 -27.29 22.16 -17.10
CA GLU A 53 -28.03 20.91 -16.84
C GLU A 53 -27.59 19.76 -17.76
N GLN A 54 -27.30 20.04 -19.03
CA GLN A 54 -26.79 19.04 -19.96
C GLN A 54 -25.40 18.55 -19.55
N LEU A 55 -24.56 19.48 -19.09
CA LEU A 55 -23.24 19.16 -18.57
C LEU A 55 -23.32 18.24 -17.34
N ARG A 56 -24.13 18.61 -16.34
CA ARG A 56 -24.33 17.79 -15.13
C ARG A 56 -24.82 16.38 -15.48
N ALA A 57 -25.79 16.27 -16.38
CA ALA A 57 -26.30 14.97 -16.82
C ALA A 57 -25.23 14.10 -17.49
N ARG A 58 -24.29 14.70 -18.22
CA ARG A 58 -23.17 13.99 -18.85
C ARG A 58 -22.08 13.61 -17.84
N LEU A 59 -21.74 14.50 -16.91
CA LEU A 59 -20.76 14.21 -15.86
C LEU A 59 -21.26 13.17 -14.85
N ALA A 60 -22.57 13.04 -14.68
CA ALA A 60 -23.16 11.94 -13.91
C ALA A 60 -22.84 10.54 -14.50
N ALA A 61 -22.42 10.44 -15.77
CA ALA A 61 -21.98 9.20 -16.39
C ALA A 61 -20.46 8.93 -16.25
N VAL A 62 -19.68 9.89 -15.75
CA VAL A 62 -18.25 9.71 -15.46
C VAL A 62 -18.13 8.79 -14.25
N ARG A 63 -17.25 7.79 -14.35
CA ARG A 63 -17.12 6.75 -13.30
C ARG A 63 -16.42 7.27 -12.05
N SER A 64 -15.49 8.19 -12.19
CA SER A 64 -14.81 8.81 -11.06
C SER A 64 -15.55 10.06 -10.57
N PRO A 65 -16.15 10.03 -9.37
CA PRO A 65 -16.84 11.19 -8.80
C PRO A 65 -15.89 12.37 -8.59
N GLU A 66 -14.63 12.13 -8.24
CA GLU A 66 -13.63 13.18 -8.02
C GLU A 66 -13.32 13.97 -9.30
N VAL A 67 -13.21 13.30 -10.45
CA VAL A 67 -12.97 13.96 -11.75
C VAL A 67 -14.19 14.77 -12.16
N ALA A 68 -15.40 14.21 -12.01
CA ALA A 68 -16.63 14.91 -12.33
C ALA A 68 -16.81 16.21 -11.50
N HIS A 69 -16.56 16.14 -10.19
CA HIS A 69 -16.70 17.29 -9.31
C HIS A 69 -15.55 18.29 -9.47
N ALA A 70 -14.33 17.84 -9.78
CA ALA A 70 -13.21 18.73 -10.12
C ALA A 70 -13.56 19.64 -11.30
N TRP A 71 -14.17 19.10 -12.36
CA TRP A 71 -14.57 19.91 -13.52
C TRP A 71 -15.76 20.83 -13.24
N LEU A 72 -16.73 20.39 -12.43
CA LEU A 72 -17.82 21.26 -11.98
C LEU A 72 -17.28 22.42 -11.13
N ALA A 73 -16.27 22.18 -10.30
CA ALA A 73 -15.62 23.21 -9.48
C ALA A 73 -14.91 24.25 -10.36
N ASP A 74 -14.10 23.80 -11.32
CA ASP A 74 -13.35 24.66 -12.23
C ASP A 74 -14.26 25.58 -13.07
N LEU A 75 -15.42 25.08 -13.48
CA LEU A 75 -16.42 25.85 -14.22
C LEU A 75 -17.31 26.76 -13.35
N GLY A 76 -17.12 26.75 -12.02
CA GLY A 76 -17.98 27.51 -11.09
C GLY A 76 -19.41 26.95 -11.01
N LEU A 77 -19.61 25.69 -11.35
CA LEU A 77 -20.91 25.00 -11.40
C LEU A 77 -21.12 24.01 -10.24
N LEU A 78 -20.25 24.04 -9.23
CA LEU A 78 -20.35 23.22 -8.01
C LEU A 78 -21.26 23.86 -6.95
N ASP A 79 -22.49 24.18 -7.34
CA ASP A 79 -23.59 24.63 -6.48
C ASP A 79 -24.41 23.46 -5.91
N ARG A 80 -24.12 22.24 -6.37
CA ARG A 80 -24.72 21.00 -5.89
C ARG A 80 -23.65 19.93 -5.76
N THR A 81 -23.75 19.11 -4.73
CA THR A 81 -22.89 17.94 -4.55
C THR A 81 -23.72 16.72 -4.24
N ARG A 82 -23.35 15.59 -4.83
CA ARG A 82 -23.98 14.31 -4.53
C ARG A 82 -23.20 13.62 -3.44
N ALA A 83 -23.87 13.22 -2.37
CA ALA A 83 -23.25 12.39 -1.35
C ALA A 83 -22.98 11.00 -1.94
N VAL A 84 -21.71 10.64 -2.11
CA VAL A 84 -21.33 9.34 -2.66
C VAL A 84 -20.85 8.44 -1.54
N GLN A 85 -21.48 7.27 -1.36
CA GLN A 85 -20.91 6.26 -0.47
C GLN A 85 -19.58 5.77 -1.06
N ALA A 86 -18.49 5.84 -0.30
CA ALA A 86 -17.16 5.54 -0.84
C ALA A 86 -17.00 4.07 -1.26
N TYR A 87 -17.67 3.15 -0.55
CA TYR A 87 -17.51 1.70 -0.75
C TYR A 87 -18.86 0.97 -0.65
N PRO A 88 -19.09 -0.09 -1.44
CA PRO A 88 -20.38 -0.77 -1.54
C PRO A 88 -20.71 -1.71 -0.37
N ASP A 89 -19.79 -1.86 0.59
CA ASP A 89 -19.80 -2.94 1.57
C ASP A 89 -20.84 -2.73 2.69
N PRO A 90 -21.56 -3.81 3.09
CA PRO A 90 -22.54 -3.81 4.17
C PRO A 90 -21.98 -4.01 5.59
N VAL A 91 -20.67 -4.20 5.80
CA VAL A 91 -20.14 -4.60 7.12
C VAL A 91 -19.96 -3.41 8.05
N GLY A 92 -20.46 -3.53 9.29
CA GLY A 92 -20.33 -2.50 10.32
C GLY A 92 -21.31 -1.34 10.18
N ARG A 93 -21.42 -0.49 11.21
CA ARG A 93 -22.35 0.66 11.23
C ARG A 93 -21.72 1.96 10.74
N ARG A 94 -20.38 2.03 10.66
CA ARG A 94 -19.70 3.24 10.16
C ARG A 94 -19.60 3.23 8.65
N ARG A 95 -20.10 4.29 8.03
CA ARG A 95 -20.20 4.48 6.58
C ARG A 95 -19.50 5.77 6.18
N ARG A 96 -18.67 5.68 5.16
CA ARG A 96 -17.98 6.84 4.59
C ARG A 96 -18.77 7.42 3.43
N PHE A 97 -19.07 8.71 3.53
CA PHE A 97 -19.68 9.50 2.48
C PHE A 97 -18.71 10.56 1.99
N LEU A 98 -18.64 10.73 0.69
CA LEU A 98 -17.81 11.71 -0.01
C LEU A 98 -18.70 12.83 -0.51
N LEU A 99 -18.40 14.06 -0.11
CA LEU A 99 -18.99 15.28 -0.65
C LEU A 99 -17.88 16.16 -1.20
N TYR A 100 -18.21 17.04 -2.16
CA TYR A 100 -17.21 17.86 -2.85
C TYR A 100 -17.56 19.34 -2.73
N ALA A 101 -16.54 20.17 -2.51
CA ALA A 101 -16.68 21.63 -2.38
C ALA A 101 -15.40 22.34 -2.84
N SER A 102 -15.54 23.58 -3.33
CA SER A 102 -14.40 24.45 -3.68
C SER A 102 -13.69 25.04 -2.45
N ASP A 103 -14.34 25.04 -1.29
CA ASP A 103 -13.75 25.48 -0.01
C ASP A 103 -13.26 24.25 0.78
N ALA A 104 -12.13 24.45 1.46
CA ALA A 104 -11.48 23.46 2.29
C ALA A 104 -12.10 23.32 3.68
N GLU A 105 -12.78 24.37 4.16
CA GLU A 105 -13.33 24.34 5.52
C GLU A 105 -14.53 23.39 5.60
N PRO A 106 -14.57 22.49 6.61
CA PRO A 106 -15.71 21.61 6.82
C PRO A 106 -17.00 22.44 6.95
N ARG A 107 -17.94 22.19 6.05
CA ARG A 107 -19.26 22.83 6.06
C ARG A 107 -20.40 21.85 5.91
N PHE A 108 -20.14 20.55 5.85
CA PHE A 108 -21.18 19.55 5.76
C PHE A 108 -21.46 18.94 7.12
N ALA A 109 -22.74 18.74 7.43
CA ALA A 109 -23.19 18.01 8.62
C ALA A 109 -24.21 16.94 8.23
N VAL A 110 -24.35 15.93 9.09
CA VAL A 110 -25.44 14.95 8.99
C VAL A 110 -26.71 15.61 9.53
N ALA A 111 -27.70 15.78 8.66
CA ALA A 111 -29.00 16.36 9.00
C ALA A 111 -30.00 15.31 9.50
N ALA A 112 -29.91 14.07 9.02
CA ALA A 112 -30.77 12.95 9.44
C ALA A 112 -30.13 11.59 9.10
N GLY A 113 -30.68 10.52 9.68
CA GLY A 113 -30.38 9.13 9.30
C GLY A 113 -29.05 8.57 9.81
N GLY A 114 -28.34 9.29 10.69
CA GLY A 114 -27.11 8.80 11.32
C GLY A 114 -26.45 9.84 12.22
N ALA A 115 -25.31 9.48 12.79
CA ALA A 115 -24.48 10.36 13.62
C ALA A 115 -23.10 10.56 12.97
N LEU A 116 -22.67 11.81 12.83
CA LEU A 116 -21.32 12.12 12.35
C LEU A 116 -20.30 11.73 13.43
N VAL A 117 -19.37 10.85 13.09
CA VAL A 117 -18.32 10.36 13.99
C VAL A 117 -17.03 11.13 13.78
N GLU A 118 -16.62 11.27 12.53
CA GLU A 118 -15.34 11.87 12.17
C GLU A 118 -15.43 12.50 10.78
N THR A 119 -14.65 13.55 10.56
CA THR A 119 -14.55 14.24 9.28
C THR A 119 -13.11 14.31 8.83
N LYS A 120 -12.92 14.28 7.51
CA LYS A 120 -11.62 14.41 6.90
C LYS A 120 -11.71 15.22 5.61
N VAL A 121 -10.92 16.27 5.45
CA VAL A 121 -10.84 17.00 4.18
C VAL A 121 -9.56 16.62 3.46
N ARG A 122 -9.68 16.33 2.17
CA ARG A 122 -8.54 16.01 1.31
C ARG A 122 -8.53 16.89 0.05
N SER A 123 -7.33 17.15 -0.47
CA SER A 123 -7.14 17.83 -1.74
C SER A 123 -7.32 16.81 -2.88
N VAL A 124 -8.17 17.11 -3.86
CA VAL A 124 -8.24 16.35 -5.10
C VAL A 124 -7.30 17.01 -6.09
N GLU A 125 -6.16 16.34 -6.33
CA GLU A 125 -5.13 16.81 -7.25
C GLU A 125 -5.15 16.01 -8.55
N ILE A 126 -5.20 16.72 -9.66
CA ILE A 126 -5.18 16.17 -11.01
C ILE A 126 -4.12 16.95 -11.77
N LEU A 127 -3.13 16.23 -12.33
CA LEU A 127 -1.98 16.82 -13.03
C LEU A 127 -1.17 17.80 -12.16
N GLY A 128 -0.91 17.43 -10.90
CA GLY A 128 -0.13 18.24 -9.95
C GLY A 128 -0.82 19.50 -9.44
N GLU A 129 -2.04 19.76 -9.88
CA GLU A 129 -2.82 20.95 -9.55
C GLU A 129 -4.01 20.58 -8.66
N HIS A 130 -4.37 21.45 -7.72
CA HIS A 130 -5.59 21.32 -6.92
C HIS A 130 -6.83 21.73 -7.73
N TRP A 131 -7.90 20.95 -7.65
CA TRP A 131 -9.16 21.24 -8.34
C TRP A 131 -10.37 21.39 -7.42
N VAL A 132 -10.48 20.54 -6.40
CA VAL A 132 -11.63 20.51 -5.50
C VAL A 132 -11.25 19.86 -4.17
N TYR A 133 -11.97 20.19 -3.10
CA TYR A 133 -11.85 19.49 -1.83
C TYR A 133 -12.87 18.36 -1.73
N GLU A 134 -12.41 17.19 -1.33
CA GLU A 134 -13.27 16.06 -0.99
C GLU A 134 -13.41 15.99 0.54
N HIS A 135 -14.64 16.22 1.00
CA HIS A 135 -15.08 16.14 2.38
C HIS A 135 -15.54 14.71 2.66
N ASN A 136 -14.72 13.98 3.41
CA ASN A 136 -14.98 12.61 3.84
C ASN A 136 -15.69 12.65 5.20
N LEU A 137 -16.94 12.21 5.23
CA LEU A 137 -17.74 12.14 6.45
C LEU A 137 -17.93 10.67 6.84
N ILE A 138 -17.44 10.31 8.03
CA ILE A 138 -17.67 9.00 8.64
C ILE A 138 -18.92 9.10 9.51
N VAL A 139 -19.97 8.40 9.11
CA VAL A 139 -21.29 8.44 9.72
C VAL A 139 -21.64 7.07 10.29
N GLU A 140 -22.05 7.02 11.54
CA GLU A 140 -22.64 5.83 12.15
C GLU A 140 -24.13 5.74 11.77
N THR A 141 -24.51 4.67 11.08
CA THR A 141 -25.88 4.45 10.58
C THR A 141 -26.11 2.97 10.21
N ASP A 142 -27.33 2.49 10.48
CA ASP A 142 -27.81 1.20 9.99
C ASP A 142 -28.54 1.32 8.63
N ALA A 143 -28.87 2.53 8.21
CA ALA A 143 -29.64 2.85 7.02
C ALA A 143 -28.91 3.90 6.17
N PRO A 144 -27.80 3.53 5.48
CA PRO A 144 -26.98 4.48 4.72
C PRO A 144 -27.76 5.26 3.64
N ALA A 145 -28.82 4.67 3.08
CA ALA A 145 -29.69 5.32 2.10
C ALA A 145 -30.60 6.41 2.71
N GLU A 146 -30.81 6.39 4.03
CA GLU A 146 -31.64 7.37 4.76
C GLU A 146 -30.81 8.53 5.29
N VAL A 147 -29.48 8.46 5.22
CA VAL A 147 -28.61 9.56 5.64
C VAL A 147 -28.91 10.79 4.77
N ARG A 148 -29.06 11.94 5.40
CA ARG A 148 -29.21 13.23 4.73
C ARG A 148 -28.15 14.18 5.25
N PHE A 149 -27.61 14.98 4.35
CA PHE A 149 -26.56 15.95 4.67
C PHE A 149 -27.06 17.37 4.40
N ALA A 150 -26.52 18.32 5.14
CA ALA A 150 -26.78 19.75 4.95
C ALA A 150 -25.46 20.51 4.83
N ASP A 151 -25.47 21.57 4.02
CA ASP A 151 -24.42 22.59 4.00
C ASP A 151 -24.71 23.64 5.07
N LEU A 152 -23.80 23.77 6.05
CA LEU A 152 -23.85 24.67 7.18
C LEU A 152 -23.64 26.14 6.79
N ARG A 153 -22.91 26.40 5.70
CA ARG A 153 -22.66 27.78 5.22
C ARG A 153 -23.69 28.24 4.19
N GLY A 154 -24.45 27.31 3.63
CA GLY A 154 -25.33 27.55 2.51
C GLY A 154 -24.57 27.74 1.19
N GLY A 155 -25.30 27.56 0.09
CA GLY A 155 -24.76 27.72 -1.27
C GLY A 155 -24.43 26.42 -1.99
N ILE A 156 -24.34 25.28 -1.28
CA ILE A 156 -24.34 23.95 -1.91
C ILE A 156 -25.59 23.17 -1.54
N ARG A 157 -26.38 22.77 -2.55
CA ARG A 157 -27.45 21.79 -2.37
C ARG A 157 -26.86 20.38 -2.34
N VAL A 158 -27.07 19.67 -1.24
CA VAL A 158 -26.66 18.26 -1.15
C VAL A 158 -27.77 17.36 -1.68
N GLU A 159 -27.44 16.51 -2.66
CA GLU A 159 -28.36 15.50 -3.20
C GLU A 159 -28.42 14.24 -2.32
N GLU A 160 -29.42 13.40 -2.56
CA GLU A 160 -29.56 12.13 -1.85
C GLU A 160 -28.34 11.23 -2.06
N PRO A 161 -27.99 10.39 -1.05
CA PRO A 161 -26.86 9.51 -1.17
C PRO A 161 -27.05 8.51 -2.31
N THR A 162 -26.03 8.38 -3.16
CA THR A 162 -25.98 7.27 -4.12
C THR A 162 -25.17 6.11 -3.57
N PRO A 163 -25.56 4.86 -3.87
CA PRO A 163 -24.76 3.69 -3.58
C PRO A 163 -23.36 3.83 -4.16
N ALA A 164 -22.38 3.21 -3.51
CA ALA A 164 -21.02 3.21 -4.03
C ALA A 164 -20.96 2.57 -5.41
N LEU A 165 -20.16 3.18 -6.29
CA LEU A 165 -19.84 2.58 -7.57
C LEU A 165 -19.03 1.29 -7.32
N PRO A 166 -19.26 0.22 -8.11
CA PRO A 166 -18.43 -0.97 -8.02
C PRO A 166 -16.97 -0.58 -8.27
N PRO A 167 -16.01 -1.19 -7.56
CA PRO A 167 -14.60 -0.85 -7.74
C PRO A 167 -14.19 -1.06 -9.20
N PRO A 168 -13.28 -0.22 -9.74
CA PRO A 168 -12.79 -0.41 -11.09
C PRO A 168 -12.18 -1.80 -11.25
N VAL A 169 -12.55 -2.49 -12.33
CA VAL A 169 -11.99 -3.81 -12.65
C VAL A 169 -10.55 -3.60 -13.08
N ASP A 170 -9.61 -4.28 -12.41
CA ASP A 170 -8.20 -4.23 -12.75
C ASP A 170 -8.01 -4.48 -14.26
N PRO A 171 -7.45 -3.52 -15.00
CA PRO A 171 -7.29 -3.65 -16.43
C PRO A 171 -6.20 -4.64 -16.83
N ALA A 172 -5.31 -5.09 -15.96
CA ALA A 172 -4.51 -6.29 -16.24
C ALA A 172 -5.41 -7.54 -16.41
N VAL A 173 -6.59 -7.54 -15.77
CA VAL A 173 -7.65 -8.55 -15.96
C VAL A 173 -8.53 -8.23 -17.20
N ALA A 174 -8.63 -6.96 -17.61
CA ALA A 174 -9.43 -6.54 -18.77
C ALA A 174 -8.66 -6.53 -20.11
N GLU A 175 -7.36 -6.25 -20.13
CA GLU A 175 -6.49 -6.19 -21.32
C GLU A 175 -6.21 -7.60 -21.86
N HIS A 176 -6.22 -8.62 -20.99
CA HIS A 176 -6.28 -10.03 -21.41
C HIS A 176 -7.57 -10.40 -22.15
N ARG A 177 -8.61 -9.55 -22.14
CA ARG A 177 -9.85 -9.81 -22.88
C ARG A 177 -9.84 -9.27 -24.32
N SER A 178 -8.91 -8.39 -24.69
CA SER A 178 -9.07 -7.56 -25.91
C SER A 178 -8.14 -7.84 -27.11
N ARG A 179 -7.30 -8.89 -27.13
CA ARG A 179 -6.46 -9.22 -28.32
C ARG A 179 -6.43 -10.72 -28.71
N LYS A 180 -7.41 -11.15 -29.55
CA LYS A 180 -7.49 -12.31 -30.50
C LYS A 180 -6.99 -13.74 -30.10
N PRO A 181 -7.35 -14.80 -30.86
CA PRO A 181 -8.53 -15.67 -30.80
C PRO A 181 -8.33 -16.92 -29.89
N TRP A 182 -8.74 -16.83 -28.62
CA TRP A 182 -8.58 -17.89 -27.60
C TRP A 182 -9.64 -19.01 -27.60
N ARG A 183 -10.33 -19.23 -28.72
CA ARG A 183 -11.44 -20.22 -28.82
C ARG A 183 -11.02 -21.69 -28.61
N LYS A 184 -9.72 -22.00 -28.51
CA LYS A 184 -9.24 -23.37 -28.21
C LYS A 184 -8.66 -23.56 -26.80
N LEU A 185 -8.21 -22.52 -26.09
CA LEU A 185 -7.73 -22.65 -24.71
C LEU A 185 -8.79 -22.35 -23.64
N HIS A 186 -9.91 -21.71 -24.01
CA HIS A 186 -11.10 -21.59 -23.18
C HIS A 186 -11.72 -22.96 -22.78
N ARG A 187 -11.31 -24.06 -23.41
CA ARG A 187 -11.79 -25.40 -23.01
C ARG A 187 -11.01 -26.02 -21.84
N LEU A 188 -9.86 -25.48 -21.45
CA LEU A 188 -9.04 -26.04 -20.36
C LEU A 188 -8.95 -25.15 -19.11
N VAL A 189 -9.34 -23.87 -19.19
CA VAL A 189 -9.37 -22.97 -18.02
C VAL A 189 -10.78 -22.50 -17.65
N ASP A 190 -11.73 -22.44 -18.59
CA ASP A 190 -13.13 -22.07 -18.28
C ASP A 190 -14.07 -23.26 -18.04
N ALA A 191 -13.66 -24.50 -18.35
CA ALA A 191 -14.56 -25.65 -18.24
C ALA A 191 -14.71 -26.20 -16.81
N ASP A 192 -13.78 -25.91 -15.89
CA ASP A 192 -13.82 -26.40 -14.49
C ASP A 192 -14.23 -25.35 -13.44
N TRP A 193 -14.36 -24.08 -13.85
CA TRP A 193 -14.66 -22.97 -12.95
C TRP A 193 -16.14 -22.55 -12.97
N TRP A 194 -16.79 -22.61 -14.14
CA TRP A 194 -18.19 -22.20 -14.30
C TRP A 194 -19.23 -23.16 -13.69
N ASN A 195 -18.82 -24.36 -13.24
CA ASN A 195 -19.73 -25.39 -12.73
C ASN A 195 -19.40 -25.91 -11.32
N ASN A 196 -18.58 -25.20 -10.53
CA ASN A 196 -18.15 -25.70 -9.23
C ASN A 196 -19.24 -25.55 -8.15
N ARG A 197 -20.33 -26.31 -8.31
CA ARG A 197 -21.33 -26.65 -7.29
C ARG A 197 -20.65 -26.88 -5.94
N LYS A 198 -19.43 -27.42 -5.89
CA LYS A 198 -18.65 -27.69 -4.66
C LYS A 198 -18.57 -26.51 -3.68
N PHE A 199 -18.39 -25.26 -4.11
CA PHE A 199 -18.32 -24.12 -3.18
C PHE A 199 -19.71 -23.63 -2.74
N ARG A 200 -20.68 -23.59 -3.65
CA ARG A 200 -22.08 -23.23 -3.31
C ARG A 200 -22.72 -24.29 -2.41
N LEU A 201 -22.54 -25.57 -2.75
CA LEU A 201 -23.00 -26.71 -1.97
C LEU A 201 -22.25 -26.81 -0.65
N SER A 202 -20.94 -26.55 -0.58
CA SER A 202 -20.22 -26.52 0.70
C SER A 202 -20.66 -25.36 1.58
N GLY A 203 -20.96 -24.19 1.03
CA GLY A 203 -21.60 -23.09 1.76
C GLY A 203 -22.98 -23.48 2.32
N ILE A 204 -23.83 -24.11 1.51
CA ILE A 204 -25.18 -24.55 1.92
C ILE A 204 -25.12 -25.68 2.95
N ILE A 205 -24.28 -26.70 2.72
CA ILE A 205 -24.09 -27.86 3.59
C ILE A 205 -23.44 -27.43 4.89
N SER A 206 -22.41 -26.59 4.86
CA SER A 206 -21.75 -26.10 6.08
C SER A 206 -22.64 -25.19 6.93
N ARG A 207 -23.59 -24.44 6.34
CA ARG A 207 -24.62 -23.70 7.09
C ARG A 207 -25.54 -24.62 7.91
N ARG A 208 -25.64 -25.91 7.54
CA ARG A 208 -26.45 -26.92 8.22
C ARG A 208 -25.65 -27.84 9.15
N ILE A 209 -24.31 -27.79 9.17
CA ILE A 209 -23.44 -28.69 9.95
C ILE A 209 -22.46 -27.87 10.82
N GLY A 210 -22.09 -28.39 12.00
CA GLY A 210 -21.19 -27.76 12.99
C GLY A 210 -19.80 -27.21 12.56
N PRO A 211 -19.17 -27.55 11.41
CA PRO A 211 -17.86 -27.01 11.02
C PRO A 211 -17.77 -25.49 10.89
N LEU A 212 -18.87 -24.74 10.75
CA LEU A 212 -18.82 -23.27 10.74
C LEU A 212 -18.65 -22.66 12.13
N ARG A 213 -19.13 -23.32 13.20
CA ARG A 213 -19.00 -22.80 14.58
C ARG A 213 -17.53 -22.59 14.97
N ARG A 214 -16.64 -23.47 14.49
CA ARG A 214 -15.19 -23.35 14.73
C ARG A 214 -14.58 -22.06 14.14
N TYR A 215 -15.23 -21.48 13.14
CA TYR A 215 -14.78 -20.28 12.42
C TYR A 215 -15.61 -19.05 12.79
N GLU A 216 -16.57 -19.17 13.70
CA GLU A 216 -17.33 -18.01 14.15
C GLU A 216 -16.38 -16.97 14.73
N ARG A 217 -16.59 -15.71 14.31
CA ARG A 217 -15.83 -14.54 14.77
C ARG A 217 -14.32 -14.70 14.57
N ALA A 218 -13.93 -15.41 13.50
CA ALA A 218 -12.53 -15.67 13.24
C ALA A 218 -11.77 -14.40 12.82
N TRP A 219 -10.53 -14.31 13.29
CA TRP A 219 -9.55 -13.36 12.78
C TRP A 219 -8.69 -14.12 11.77
N VAL A 220 -8.70 -13.68 10.51
CA VAL A 220 -7.96 -14.35 9.44
C VAL A 220 -6.74 -13.49 9.11
N LEU A 221 -5.56 -14.02 9.37
CA LEU A 221 -4.29 -13.33 9.14
C LEU A 221 -3.57 -13.93 7.93
N ALA A 222 -2.96 -13.08 7.12
CA ALA A 222 -2.15 -13.51 5.97
C ALA A 222 -1.09 -12.48 5.58
N ASP A 223 0.12 -12.94 5.34
CA ASP A 223 1.14 -12.16 4.64
C ASP A 223 0.96 -12.32 3.12
N ARG A 224 1.99 -12.77 2.41
CA ARG A 224 1.86 -13.20 1.02
C ARG A 224 1.49 -14.68 1.00
N ARG A 225 0.73 -15.12 0.00
CA ARG A 225 0.38 -16.54 -0.12
C ARG A 225 1.59 -17.49 -0.14
N HIS A 226 2.73 -17.02 -0.64
CA HIS A 226 3.97 -17.80 -0.83
C HIS A 226 5.09 -17.40 0.13
N GLN A 227 4.83 -16.48 1.06
CA GLN A 227 5.84 -15.97 1.99
C GLN A 227 5.14 -15.52 3.27
N ALA A 228 5.63 -16.04 4.39
CA ALA A 228 5.29 -15.56 5.71
C ALA A 228 6.47 -14.71 6.23
N ASP A 229 6.58 -14.53 7.54
CA ASP A 229 7.64 -13.79 8.22
C ASP A 229 7.54 -12.26 8.12
N ASP A 230 6.32 -11.74 7.93
CA ASP A 230 6.04 -10.31 7.91
C ASP A 230 5.06 -9.95 9.07
N ASN A 231 4.51 -8.74 9.08
CA ASN A 231 3.71 -8.21 10.18
C ASN A 231 2.53 -9.12 10.58
N ALA A 232 1.86 -9.79 9.64
CA ALA A 232 0.72 -10.64 9.96
C ALA A 232 1.15 -11.96 10.61
N GLU A 233 2.29 -12.56 10.24
CA GLU A 233 2.81 -13.71 10.98
C GLU A 233 3.26 -13.30 12.39
N ALA A 234 3.92 -12.15 12.55
CA ALA A 234 4.33 -11.65 13.85
C ALA A 234 3.12 -11.49 14.79
N LEU A 235 2.09 -10.78 14.32
CA LEU A 235 0.85 -10.62 15.06
C LEU A 235 0.16 -11.97 15.32
N PHE A 236 0.10 -12.87 14.34
CA PHE A 236 -0.53 -14.18 14.51
C PHE A 236 0.17 -15.02 15.59
N LEU A 237 1.50 -15.01 15.66
CA LEU A 237 2.25 -15.75 16.68
C LEU A 237 1.99 -15.19 18.08
N HIS A 238 1.94 -13.86 18.23
CA HIS A 238 1.54 -13.22 19.48
C HIS A 238 0.12 -13.64 19.88
N LEU A 239 -0.84 -13.58 18.96
CA LEU A 239 -2.22 -14.01 19.24
C LEU A 239 -2.30 -15.49 19.64
N HIS A 240 -1.55 -16.36 18.96
CA HIS A 240 -1.51 -17.80 19.25
C HIS A 240 -0.91 -18.10 20.63
N ALA A 241 0.11 -17.35 21.04
CA ALA A 241 0.81 -17.57 22.30
C ALA A 241 0.12 -16.91 23.50
N GLU A 242 -0.37 -15.69 23.34
CA GLU A 242 -0.77 -14.81 24.46
C GLU A 242 -2.27 -14.48 24.47
N ARG A 243 -2.97 -14.60 23.33
CA ARG A 243 -4.41 -14.31 23.20
C ARG A 243 -5.21 -15.49 22.63
N PRO A 244 -5.18 -16.67 23.28
CA PRO A 244 -5.92 -17.85 22.81
C PRO A 244 -7.45 -17.67 22.86
N ASP A 245 -7.93 -16.63 23.56
CA ASP A 245 -9.32 -16.17 23.54
C ASP A 245 -9.76 -15.65 22.16
N ILE A 246 -8.81 -15.15 21.35
CA ILE A 246 -9.07 -14.71 19.98
C ILE A 246 -9.00 -15.92 19.03
N ASN A 247 -10.04 -16.10 18.22
CA ASN A 247 -10.09 -17.17 17.21
C ASN A 247 -9.25 -16.84 15.96
N ALA A 248 -7.93 -16.77 16.13
CA ALA A 248 -6.98 -16.43 15.07
C ALA A 248 -6.64 -17.64 14.18
N TRP A 249 -6.61 -17.42 12.86
CA TRP A 249 -6.22 -18.39 11.83
C TRP A 249 -5.25 -17.77 10.85
N PHE A 250 -4.21 -18.50 10.44
CA PHE A 250 -3.25 -18.04 9.45
C PHE A 250 -3.44 -18.74 8.09
N ALA A 251 -3.65 -17.95 7.04
CA ALA A 251 -3.83 -18.45 5.67
C ALA A 251 -2.52 -18.46 4.90
N LEU A 252 -2.08 -19.64 4.47
CA LEU A 252 -0.78 -19.82 3.81
C LEU A 252 -0.81 -21.00 2.82
N ASP A 253 -0.04 -20.92 1.73
CA ASP A 253 0.10 -22.06 0.81
C ASP A 253 0.76 -23.25 1.53
N ARG A 254 0.13 -24.42 1.44
CA ARG A 254 0.61 -25.65 2.10
C ARG A 254 2.00 -26.11 1.63
N ARG A 255 2.44 -25.63 0.46
CA ARG A 255 3.70 -26.03 -0.17
C ARG A 255 4.92 -25.26 0.34
N VAL A 256 4.73 -24.09 0.99
CA VAL A 256 5.89 -23.30 1.43
C VAL A 256 6.47 -23.84 2.74
N PRO A 257 7.80 -23.73 2.96
CA PRO A 257 8.46 -24.23 4.18
C PRO A 257 7.84 -23.69 5.47
N ALA A 258 7.44 -22.41 5.48
CA ALA A 258 6.81 -21.76 6.64
C ALA A 258 5.52 -22.48 7.09
N TYR A 259 4.76 -23.11 6.18
CA TYR A 259 3.57 -23.88 6.57
C TYR A 259 3.92 -25.06 7.48
N ARG A 260 5.02 -25.75 7.19
CA ARG A 260 5.50 -26.86 8.03
C ARG A 260 6.04 -26.33 9.36
N ARG A 261 6.79 -25.23 9.35
CA ARG A 261 7.30 -24.56 10.56
C ARG A 261 6.17 -24.22 11.53
N LEU A 262 5.18 -23.47 11.06
CA LEU A 262 4.04 -23.04 11.86
C LEU A 262 3.18 -24.22 12.33
N ARG A 263 3.00 -25.26 11.51
CA ARG A 263 2.24 -26.45 11.91
C ARG A 263 2.87 -27.19 13.10
N ARG A 264 4.21 -27.22 13.21
CA ARG A 264 4.91 -27.92 14.30
C ARG A 264 4.66 -27.29 15.67
N ILE A 265 4.42 -25.99 15.73
CA ILE A 265 4.10 -25.26 16.96
C ILE A 265 2.59 -25.27 17.29
N GLY A 266 1.80 -26.08 16.59
CA GLY A 266 0.36 -26.22 16.83
C GLY A 266 -0.50 -25.06 16.29
N ALA A 267 0.04 -24.22 15.40
CA ALA A 267 -0.68 -23.08 14.85
C ALA A 267 -1.97 -23.48 14.11
N LYS A 268 -3.03 -22.67 14.27
CA LYS A 268 -4.28 -22.77 13.50
C LYS A 268 -4.08 -22.32 12.05
N LEU A 269 -3.66 -23.24 11.19
CA LEU A 269 -3.39 -22.96 9.77
C LEU A 269 -4.55 -23.34 8.86
N VAL A 270 -4.76 -22.55 7.80
CA VAL A 270 -5.64 -22.89 6.68
C VAL A 270 -4.88 -22.85 5.35
N PRO A 271 -4.98 -23.89 4.51
CA PRO A 271 -4.39 -23.85 3.17
C PRO A 271 -5.06 -22.75 2.32
N TYR A 272 -4.26 -21.81 1.82
CA TYR A 272 -4.73 -20.74 0.95
C TYR A 272 -5.53 -21.27 -0.25
N GLY A 273 -6.63 -20.59 -0.59
CA GLY A 273 -7.52 -20.95 -1.71
C GLY A 273 -8.34 -22.24 -1.54
N SER A 274 -8.22 -22.94 -0.41
CA SER A 274 -9.00 -24.16 -0.15
C SER A 274 -10.47 -23.88 0.21
N ILE A 275 -11.33 -24.90 0.15
CA ILE A 275 -12.70 -24.83 0.67
C ILE A 275 -12.71 -24.41 2.15
N ARG A 276 -11.73 -24.86 2.94
CA ARG A 276 -11.61 -24.43 4.34
C ARG A 276 -11.34 -22.94 4.47
N HIS A 277 -10.54 -22.37 3.56
CA HIS A 277 -10.28 -20.94 3.51
C HIS A 277 -11.53 -20.15 3.11
N TYR A 278 -12.30 -20.64 2.13
CA TYR A 278 -13.58 -20.05 1.74
C TYR A 278 -14.55 -19.99 2.92
N LEU A 279 -14.74 -21.12 3.62
CA LEU A 279 -15.65 -21.21 4.77
C LEU A 279 -15.18 -20.35 5.95
N LEU A 280 -13.87 -20.22 6.14
CA LEU A 280 -13.27 -19.37 7.17
C LEU A 280 -13.52 -17.89 6.86
N LEU A 281 -13.21 -17.42 5.65
CA LEU A 281 -13.47 -16.02 5.26
C LEU A 281 -14.97 -15.68 5.30
N ALA A 282 -15.85 -16.62 4.93
CA ALA A 282 -17.31 -16.44 5.02
C ALA A 282 -17.83 -16.29 6.47
N ARG A 283 -16.98 -16.52 7.48
CA ARG A 283 -17.29 -16.36 8.91
C ARG A 283 -16.31 -15.42 9.63
N ALA A 284 -15.39 -14.82 8.89
CA ALA A 284 -14.38 -13.93 9.43
C ALA A 284 -15.05 -12.65 9.94
N GLU A 285 -14.66 -12.23 11.14
CA GLU A 285 -15.01 -10.90 11.67
C GLU A 285 -14.03 -9.87 11.11
N VAL A 286 -12.74 -10.25 11.03
CA VAL A 286 -11.68 -9.42 10.49
C VAL A 286 -10.72 -10.24 9.62
N PHE A 287 -10.30 -9.64 8.51
CA PHE A 287 -9.16 -10.08 7.71
C PHE A 287 -8.00 -9.08 7.92
N VAL A 288 -6.86 -9.58 8.37
CA VAL A 288 -5.67 -8.79 8.69
C VAL A 288 -4.55 -9.20 7.75
N SER A 289 -3.94 -8.24 7.04
CA SER A 289 -2.88 -8.57 6.08
C SER A 289 -1.78 -7.52 5.98
N SER A 290 -0.55 -7.99 5.77
CA SER A 290 0.61 -7.18 5.37
C SER A 290 0.56 -6.75 3.89
N GLN A 291 -0.35 -7.33 3.11
CA GLN A 291 -0.53 -7.06 1.68
C GLN A 291 -1.90 -6.43 1.41
N SER A 292 -1.97 -5.59 0.38
CA SER A 292 -3.22 -4.93 -0.05
C SER A 292 -3.67 -5.32 -1.45
N ASP A 293 -2.98 -6.24 -2.13
CA ASP A 293 -3.37 -6.68 -3.46
C ASP A 293 -4.74 -7.39 -3.45
N PRO A 294 -5.58 -7.19 -4.48
CA PRO A 294 -6.95 -7.75 -4.49
C PRO A 294 -6.98 -9.28 -4.33
N GLY A 295 -6.02 -9.98 -4.94
CA GLY A 295 -5.93 -11.44 -4.89
C GLY A 295 -5.67 -11.98 -3.49
N SER A 296 -4.84 -11.28 -2.69
CA SER A 296 -4.58 -11.61 -1.29
C SER A 296 -5.77 -11.28 -0.38
N ARG A 297 -6.49 -10.18 -0.64
CA ARG A 297 -7.63 -9.75 0.19
C ARG A 297 -8.87 -10.62 0.01
N ASN A 298 -9.17 -11.02 -1.22
CA ASN A 298 -10.28 -11.93 -1.50
C ASN A 298 -9.91 -12.87 -2.67
N PRO A 299 -9.25 -14.02 -2.40
CA PRO A 299 -8.87 -14.96 -3.44
C PRO A 299 -10.06 -15.64 -4.13
N PHE A 300 -11.27 -15.46 -3.61
CA PHE A 300 -12.49 -16.03 -4.17
C PHE A 300 -13.30 -15.01 -4.98
N GLY A 301 -12.85 -13.76 -5.10
CA GLY A 301 -13.51 -12.72 -5.91
C GLY A 301 -15.03 -12.67 -5.69
N SER A 302 -15.80 -12.66 -6.79
CA SER A 302 -17.27 -12.59 -6.74
C SER A 302 -17.96 -13.83 -6.16
N PHE A 303 -17.26 -14.95 -5.92
CA PHE A 303 -17.86 -16.14 -5.29
C PHE A 303 -18.05 -15.99 -3.78
N LEU A 304 -17.36 -15.03 -3.18
CA LEU A 304 -17.50 -14.68 -1.77
C LEU A 304 -17.57 -13.17 -1.67
N ALA A 305 -18.77 -12.64 -1.42
CA ALA A 305 -18.91 -11.24 -1.06
C ALA A 305 -18.08 -10.96 0.21
N THR A 306 -17.31 -9.88 0.17
CA THR A 306 -16.60 -9.37 1.35
C THR A 306 -17.62 -9.12 2.46
N SER A 307 -17.35 -9.69 3.63
CA SER A 307 -18.25 -9.63 4.80
C SER A 307 -17.46 -9.48 6.10
N TRP A 308 -16.22 -9.01 6.00
CA TRP A 308 -15.27 -8.87 7.09
C TRP A 308 -14.67 -7.47 7.10
N LEU A 309 -14.25 -7.01 8.27
CA LEU A 309 -13.44 -5.80 8.39
C LEU A 309 -12.03 -6.08 7.86
N PHE A 310 -11.48 -5.14 7.09
CA PHE A 310 -10.12 -5.27 6.53
C PHE A 310 -9.14 -4.39 7.28
N VAL A 311 -8.12 -5.01 7.87
CA VAL A 311 -7.01 -4.36 8.58
C VAL A 311 -5.73 -4.53 7.77
N TYR A 312 -5.09 -3.42 7.41
CA TYR A 312 -3.87 -3.40 6.63
C TYR A 312 -2.66 -3.09 7.52
N LEU A 313 -1.84 -4.11 7.79
CA LEU A 313 -0.62 -4.00 8.62
C LEU A 313 0.58 -3.44 7.86
N LYS A 314 0.51 -3.45 6.51
CA LYS A 314 1.60 -3.05 5.61
C LYS A 314 2.82 -3.99 5.70
N HIS A 315 3.75 -3.81 4.76
CA HIS A 315 5.00 -4.58 4.65
C HIS A 315 6.24 -3.69 4.77
N GLY A 316 6.07 -2.53 5.40
CA GLY A 316 7.06 -1.47 5.59
C GLY A 316 6.36 -0.12 5.74
N ILE A 317 7.15 0.89 6.10
CA ILE A 317 6.67 2.27 6.24
C ILE A 317 6.27 2.87 4.89
N ILE A 318 5.08 3.48 4.85
CA ILE A 318 4.59 4.34 3.77
C ILE A 318 5.28 5.69 3.90
N HIS A 319 6.28 5.91 3.05
CA HIS A 319 6.99 7.19 2.93
C HIS A 319 6.80 7.80 1.52
N THR A 320 6.48 6.98 0.52
CA THR A 320 6.05 7.42 -0.82
C THR A 320 4.53 7.48 -0.92
N ASP A 321 4.03 8.24 -1.90
CA ASP A 321 2.59 8.37 -2.11
C ASP A 321 2.02 7.16 -2.87
N HIS A 322 0.93 6.62 -2.32
CA HIS A 322 0.17 5.47 -2.78
C HIS A 322 -1.36 5.71 -2.72
N HIS A 323 -1.82 6.96 -2.59
CA HIS A 323 -3.25 7.27 -2.40
C HIS A 323 -4.12 6.70 -3.52
N ARG A 324 -3.64 6.70 -4.78
CA ARG A 324 -4.37 6.12 -5.92
C ARG A 324 -4.66 4.64 -5.76
N ARG A 325 -3.78 3.92 -5.07
CA ARG A 325 -3.97 2.52 -4.76
C ARG A 325 -4.88 2.36 -3.54
N PHE A 326 -4.70 3.16 -2.50
CA PHE A 326 -5.39 2.95 -1.21
C PHE A 326 -6.79 3.58 -1.15
N ASN A 327 -7.01 4.76 -1.73
CA ASN A 327 -8.31 5.45 -1.69
C ASN A 327 -9.47 4.63 -2.31
N PRO A 328 -9.27 3.87 -3.40
CA PRO A 328 -10.30 2.98 -3.94
C PRO A 328 -10.50 1.70 -3.12
N MET A 329 -9.56 1.37 -2.22
CA MET A 329 -9.65 0.18 -1.37
C MET A 329 -10.41 0.51 -0.10
N GLN A 330 -11.35 -0.36 0.27
CA GLN A 330 -11.94 -0.30 1.60
C GLN A 330 -10.99 -0.91 2.62
N ILE A 331 -10.27 -0.03 3.32
CA ILE A 331 -9.40 -0.35 4.44
C ILE A 331 -10.06 0.25 5.68
N HIS A 332 -10.39 -0.58 6.65
CA HIS A 332 -11.07 -0.14 7.87
C HIS A 332 -10.09 0.32 8.94
N LEU A 333 -8.85 -0.15 8.88
CA LEU A 333 -7.76 0.26 9.76
C LEU A 333 -6.41 0.03 9.06
N VAL A 334 -5.51 0.98 9.15
CA VAL A 334 -4.12 0.87 8.68
C VAL A 334 -3.16 1.28 9.80
N THR A 335 -2.27 0.39 10.21
CA THR A 335 -1.40 0.62 11.39
C THR A 335 -0.23 1.51 11.07
N ALA A 336 -0.07 2.69 11.68
CA ALA A 336 1.14 3.52 11.51
C ALA A 336 2.25 3.14 12.48
N ALA A 337 3.50 3.25 12.03
CA ALA A 337 4.69 2.91 12.79
C ALA A 337 5.42 4.13 13.36
N THR A 338 5.37 5.25 12.64
CA THR A 338 5.98 6.53 13.03
C THR A 338 4.93 7.64 12.96
N GLU A 339 5.17 8.73 13.67
CA GLU A 339 4.26 9.87 13.64
C GLU A 339 4.24 10.52 12.25
N ASP A 340 5.40 10.63 11.58
CA ASP A 340 5.48 11.16 10.21
C ASP A 340 4.66 10.32 9.22
N GLU A 341 4.73 8.99 9.32
CA GLU A 341 3.89 8.11 8.50
C GLU A 341 2.41 8.33 8.78
N ARG A 342 2.04 8.43 10.06
CA ARG A 342 0.65 8.68 10.47
C ARG A 342 0.16 10.01 9.89
N GLN A 343 0.95 11.07 10.02
CA GLN A 343 0.64 12.39 9.49
C GLN A 343 0.53 12.38 7.97
N GLY A 344 1.42 11.68 7.25
CA GLY A 344 1.30 11.52 5.80
C GLY A 344 -0.02 10.90 5.36
N LEU A 345 -0.60 10.01 6.17
CA LEU A 345 -1.89 9.36 5.88
C LEU A 345 -3.11 10.16 6.33
N VAL A 346 -3.00 10.93 7.42
CA VAL A 346 -4.16 11.62 8.05
C VAL A 346 -4.10 13.14 7.99
N ARG A 347 -3.10 13.77 7.36
CA ARG A 347 -2.99 15.25 7.32
C ARG A 347 -4.15 15.88 6.57
N GLU A 348 -4.72 16.95 7.11
CA GLU A 348 -5.76 17.73 6.42
C GLU A 348 -5.26 18.20 5.05
N ARG A 349 -6.14 18.15 4.06
CA ARG A 349 -5.85 18.51 2.67
C ARG A 349 -4.73 17.66 2.03
N GLY A 350 -4.38 16.51 2.64
CA GLY A 350 -3.54 15.49 2.02
C GLY A 350 -4.23 14.73 0.88
N PRO A 351 -3.54 13.77 0.24
CA PRO A 351 -4.10 13.00 -0.86
C PRO A 351 -4.91 11.77 -0.40
N TYR A 352 -4.66 11.28 0.82
CA TYR A 352 -5.32 10.10 1.37
C TYR A 352 -6.71 10.40 1.96
N ARG A 353 -7.58 9.40 1.91
CA ARG A 353 -8.91 9.45 2.53
C ARG A 353 -8.90 9.14 4.03
N PHE A 354 -7.83 8.58 4.59
CA PHE A 354 -7.87 8.08 5.96
C PHE A 354 -8.13 9.18 6.99
N ALA A 355 -9.05 8.89 7.90
CA ALA A 355 -9.30 9.71 9.09
C ALA A 355 -8.40 9.24 10.25
N ALA A 356 -8.24 10.06 11.27
CA ALA A 356 -7.33 9.77 12.39
C ALA A 356 -7.72 8.48 13.13
N GLY A 357 -9.01 8.21 13.29
CA GLY A 357 -9.51 6.99 13.94
C GLY A 357 -9.12 5.68 13.21
N GLU A 358 -8.88 5.75 11.90
CA GLU A 358 -8.54 4.60 11.06
C GLU A 358 -7.03 4.33 10.98
N VAL A 359 -6.20 5.25 11.49
CA VAL A 359 -4.72 5.16 11.42
C VAL A 359 -4.10 5.21 12.82
N PRO A 360 -4.29 4.15 13.64
CA PRO A 360 -3.68 4.09 14.95
C PRO A 360 -2.16 3.99 14.85
N LEU A 361 -1.45 4.70 15.74
CA LEU A 361 -0.01 4.57 15.92
C LEU A 361 0.25 3.32 16.78
N THR A 362 0.71 2.23 16.16
CA THR A 362 0.92 0.95 16.83
C THR A 362 2.36 0.45 16.74
N GLY A 363 3.15 1.00 15.81
CA GLY A 363 4.37 0.33 15.35
C GLY A 363 4.08 -0.76 14.33
N MET A 364 5.12 -1.47 13.89
CA MET A 364 5.01 -2.64 13.03
C MET A 364 5.18 -3.91 13.88
N ALA A 365 4.21 -4.82 13.83
CA ALA A 365 4.23 -6.07 14.59
C ALA A 365 5.54 -6.87 14.43
N ARG A 366 6.15 -6.87 13.23
CA ARG A 366 7.41 -7.57 12.98
C ARG A 366 8.62 -6.99 13.73
N LEU A 367 8.54 -5.72 14.18
CA LEU A 367 9.62 -5.08 14.93
C LEU A 367 9.77 -5.65 16.34
N ASP A 368 8.75 -6.32 16.89
CA ASP A 368 8.89 -7.01 18.19
C ASP A 368 9.95 -8.11 18.11
N ARG A 369 10.03 -8.82 16.97
CA ARG A 369 11.08 -9.81 16.71
C ARG A 369 12.43 -9.15 16.56
N LEU A 370 12.50 -8.00 15.86
CA LEU A 370 13.74 -7.25 15.72
C LEU A 370 14.25 -6.74 17.08
N GLU A 371 13.37 -6.25 17.96
CA GLU A 371 13.77 -5.85 19.31
C GLU A 371 14.31 -7.02 20.12
N ALA A 372 13.68 -8.21 20.00
CA ALA A 372 14.19 -9.42 20.64
C ALA A 372 15.60 -9.80 20.14
N GLU A 373 15.85 -9.74 18.83
CA GLU A 373 17.17 -9.99 18.25
C GLU A 373 18.21 -8.94 18.68
N LEU A 374 17.82 -7.67 18.77
CA LEU A 374 18.67 -6.59 19.27
C LEU A 374 19.03 -6.80 20.75
N ALA A 375 18.06 -7.17 21.59
CA ALA A 375 18.29 -7.48 23.00
C ALA A 375 19.25 -8.66 23.15
N ALA A 376 19.00 -9.76 22.44
CA ALA A 376 19.86 -10.94 22.46
C ALA A 376 21.28 -10.64 21.97
N ARG A 377 21.43 -9.79 20.94
CA ARG A 377 22.75 -9.32 20.47
C ARG A 377 23.49 -8.52 21.54
N ARG A 378 22.80 -7.58 22.20
CA ARG A 378 23.38 -6.75 23.28
C ARG A 378 23.83 -7.62 24.46
N GLU A 379 23.04 -8.61 24.85
CA GLU A 379 23.37 -9.56 25.93
C GLU A 379 24.62 -10.38 25.63
N ARG A 380 24.83 -10.78 24.36
CA ARG A 380 26.05 -11.48 23.93
C ARG A 380 27.28 -10.57 23.84
N GLY A 381 27.09 -9.24 23.87
CA GLY A 381 28.17 -8.26 23.66
C GLY A 381 28.60 -8.14 22.19
N ASP A 382 27.80 -8.65 21.27
CA ASP A 382 28.12 -8.66 19.84
C ASP A 382 27.94 -7.26 19.23
N SER A 383 28.94 -6.77 18.51
CA SER A 383 28.81 -5.55 17.72
C SER A 383 28.12 -5.84 16.37
N PRO A 384 27.36 -4.88 15.80
CA PRO A 384 26.81 -5.05 14.46
C PRO A 384 27.97 -5.10 13.45
N ASP A 385 27.88 -6.06 12.52
CA ASP A 385 28.97 -6.43 11.62
C ASP A 385 28.51 -6.58 10.15
N VAL A 386 27.30 -6.14 9.81
CA VAL A 386 26.75 -6.26 8.46
C VAL A 386 26.72 -4.91 7.73
N LEU A 387 27.19 -4.91 6.48
CA LEU A 387 26.80 -3.91 5.48
C LEU A 387 25.62 -4.50 4.69
N LEU A 388 24.43 -3.97 4.89
CA LEU A 388 23.22 -4.46 4.25
C LEU A 388 22.95 -3.69 2.95
N ILE A 389 22.94 -4.39 1.81
CA ILE A 389 22.69 -3.80 0.50
C ILE A 389 21.33 -4.26 -0.02
N THR A 390 20.40 -3.33 -0.21
CA THR A 390 18.98 -3.63 -0.50
C THR A 390 18.42 -2.79 -1.65
N PRO A 391 18.68 -3.17 -2.91
CA PRO A 391 18.17 -2.42 -4.04
C PRO A 391 16.65 -2.65 -4.24
N THR A 392 15.90 -1.57 -4.52
CA THR A 392 14.47 -1.66 -4.77
C THR A 392 14.19 -2.20 -6.18
N TRP A 393 13.21 -3.07 -6.33
CA TRP A 393 12.81 -3.56 -7.64
C TRP A 393 12.31 -2.43 -8.56
N ARG A 394 12.46 -2.60 -9.86
CA ARG A 394 11.95 -1.67 -10.88
C ARG A 394 10.90 -2.36 -11.73
N ILE A 395 9.70 -1.79 -11.74
CA ILE A 395 8.58 -2.33 -12.51
C ILE A 395 8.88 -2.44 -14.01
N TYR A 396 9.69 -1.53 -14.57
CA TYR A 396 10.03 -1.51 -15.98
C TYR A 396 11.01 -2.63 -16.38
N LEU A 397 11.60 -3.34 -15.41
CA LEU A 397 12.48 -4.48 -15.67
C LEU A 397 11.74 -5.82 -15.74
N ALA A 398 10.47 -5.87 -15.32
CA ALA A 398 9.75 -7.13 -15.22
C ALA A 398 8.27 -7.00 -15.57
N SER A 399 7.65 -8.15 -15.83
CA SER A 399 6.21 -8.28 -16.06
C SER A 399 5.64 -9.37 -15.16
N PRO A 400 4.40 -9.22 -14.68
CA PRO A 400 3.74 -10.28 -13.93
C PRO A 400 3.38 -11.46 -14.86
N ASN A 401 3.59 -12.68 -14.37
CA ASN A 401 3.16 -13.93 -14.96
C ASN A 401 1.75 -14.30 -14.48
N ALA A 402 1.12 -15.27 -15.15
CA ALA A 402 -0.18 -15.84 -14.75
C ALA A 402 -0.17 -16.45 -13.34
N ASP A 403 0.98 -16.91 -12.84
CA ASP A 403 1.16 -17.40 -11.49
C ASP A 403 1.59 -16.29 -10.50
N HIS A 404 1.43 -15.02 -10.86
CA HIS A 404 1.85 -13.83 -10.09
C HIS A 404 3.33 -13.80 -9.67
N ARG A 405 4.19 -14.63 -10.28
CA ARG A 405 5.64 -14.38 -10.26
C ARG A 405 5.96 -13.27 -11.25
N TRP A 406 7.13 -12.66 -11.12
CA TRP A 406 7.61 -11.67 -12.07
C TRP A 406 8.64 -12.33 -12.98
N SER A 407 8.59 -12.06 -14.28
CA SER A 407 9.62 -12.43 -15.24
C SER A 407 10.34 -11.19 -15.72
N LEU A 408 11.66 -11.27 -15.88
CA LEU A 408 12.43 -10.19 -16.49
C LEU A 408 11.98 -9.93 -17.93
N ARG A 409 11.97 -8.64 -18.30
CA ARG A 409 11.78 -8.20 -19.69
C ARG A 409 13.09 -8.37 -20.47
N GLU A 410 12.96 -8.49 -21.78
CA GLU A 410 14.11 -8.45 -22.68
C GLU A 410 14.90 -7.15 -22.47
N GLY A 411 16.24 -7.25 -22.43
CA GLY A 411 17.12 -6.11 -22.19
C GLY A 411 17.26 -5.68 -20.72
N ALA A 412 16.56 -6.30 -19.76
CA ALA A 412 16.66 -5.93 -18.34
C ALA A 412 18.10 -5.95 -17.79
N GLN A 413 18.94 -6.87 -18.26
CA GLN A 413 20.35 -7.00 -17.89
C GLN A 413 21.22 -5.83 -18.40
N ALA A 414 20.83 -5.18 -19.49
CA ALA A 414 21.54 -4.04 -20.06
C ALA A 414 21.06 -2.69 -19.49
N SER A 415 20.13 -2.71 -18.53
CA SER A 415 19.56 -1.49 -17.95
C SER A 415 20.57 -0.70 -17.12
N ASP A 416 20.32 0.61 -17.03
CA ASP A 416 21.06 1.52 -16.16
C ASP A 416 21.05 1.05 -14.70
N TYR A 417 19.93 0.47 -14.26
CA TYR A 417 19.82 -0.16 -12.95
C TYR A 417 20.86 -1.25 -12.71
N VAL A 418 20.99 -2.21 -13.65
CA VAL A 418 21.98 -3.29 -13.51
C VAL A 418 23.40 -2.73 -13.62
N ARG A 419 23.65 -1.79 -14.54
CA ARG A 419 24.96 -1.16 -14.72
C ARG A 419 25.44 -0.46 -13.44
N GLN A 420 24.60 0.39 -12.85
CA GLN A 420 24.93 1.19 -11.66
C GLN A 420 25.11 0.32 -10.41
N TRP A 421 24.19 -0.60 -10.15
CA TRP A 421 24.32 -1.53 -9.03
C TRP A 421 25.51 -2.47 -9.19
N SER A 422 25.75 -3.00 -10.40
CA SER A 422 26.92 -3.86 -10.64
C SER A 422 28.24 -3.12 -10.44
N ALA A 423 28.34 -1.87 -10.91
CA ALA A 423 29.52 -1.03 -10.69
C ALA A 423 29.80 -0.82 -9.20
N LEU A 424 28.76 -0.57 -8.39
CA LEU A 424 28.88 -0.45 -6.93
C LEU A 424 29.30 -1.76 -6.26
N LEU A 425 28.62 -2.87 -6.59
CA LEU A 425 28.87 -4.17 -5.98
C LEU A 425 30.28 -4.70 -6.27
N HIS A 426 30.87 -4.36 -7.43
CA HIS A 426 32.20 -4.82 -7.81
C HIS A 426 33.31 -3.79 -7.56
N ASP A 427 33.03 -2.70 -6.83
CA ASP A 427 34.05 -1.69 -6.53
C ASP A 427 35.01 -2.19 -5.43
N GLU A 428 36.31 -2.28 -5.76
CA GLU A 428 37.34 -2.74 -4.83
C GLU A 428 37.49 -1.81 -3.61
N ARG A 429 37.12 -0.53 -3.70
CA ARG A 429 37.14 0.37 -2.55
C ARG A 429 36.05 0.00 -1.54
N LEU A 430 34.90 -0.49 -1.99
CA LEU A 430 33.83 -0.98 -1.12
C LEU A 430 34.28 -2.23 -0.38
N ARG A 431 34.92 -3.16 -1.11
CA ARG A 431 35.52 -4.37 -0.53
C ARG A 431 36.57 -4.02 0.52
N ALA A 432 37.52 -3.15 0.19
CA ALA A 432 38.57 -2.72 1.11
C ALA A 432 38.01 -2.01 2.36
N ALA A 433 36.92 -1.24 2.22
CA ALA A 433 36.22 -0.65 3.36
C ALA A 433 35.58 -1.72 4.25
N CYS A 434 34.91 -2.73 3.68
CA CYS A 434 34.35 -3.84 4.45
C CYS A 434 35.43 -4.65 5.19
N GLU A 435 36.52 -5.01 4.51
CA GLU A 435 37.62 -5.77 5.11
C GLU A 435 38.30 -5.00 6.24
N ARG A 436 38.58 -3.70 6.05
CA ARG A 436 39.18 -2.82 7.07
C ARG A 436 38.34 -2.73 8.34
N HIS A 437 37.01 -2.71 8.20
CA HIS A 437 36.06 -2.57 9.31
C HIS A 437 35.49 -3.91 9.80
N GLY A 438 35.97 -5.04 9.28
CA GLY A 438 35.48 -6.38 9.65
C GLY A 438 34.00 -6.62 9.32
N LEU A 439 33.48 -5.96 8.29
CA LEU A 439 32.07 -6.08 7.90
C LEU A 439 31.84 -7.20 6.90
N ARG A 440 30.71 -7.87 7.07
CA ARG A 440 30.15 -8.84 6.14
C ARG A 440 29.13 -8.15 5.24
N PRO A 441 29.41 -8.02 3.93
CA PRO A 441 28.47 -7.44 2.99
C PRO A 441 27.41 -8.47 2.60
N VAL A 442 26.14 -8.05 2.70
CA VAL A 442 24.97 -8.90 2.45
C VAL A 442 24.06 -8.20 1.45
N LEU A 443 23.90 -8.80 0.27
CA LEU A 443 22.88 -8.39 -0.69
C LEU A 443 21.55 -9.06 -0.34
N LEU A 444 20.54 -8.26 0.00
CA LEU A 444 19.17 -8.71 0.20
C LEU A 444 18.30 -8.18 -0.94
N MET A 445 18.12 -9.03 -1.96
CA MET A 445 17.32 -8.67 -3.13
C MET A 445 15.84 -8.58 -2.79
N HIS A 446 15.15 -7.59 -3.35
CA HIS A 446 13.70 -7.44 -3.20
C HIS A 446 12.97 -8.75 -3.56
N PRO A 447 11.91 -9.16 -2.83
CA PRO A 447 11.26 -10.47 -3.04
C PRO A 447 10.71 -10.70 -4.46
N ARG A 448 10.39 -9.64 -5.20
CA ARG A 448 9.98 -9.76 -6.62
C ARG A 448 11.14 -10.15 -7.55
N PHE A 449 12.38 -9.79 -7.19
CA PHE A 449 13.58 -10.10 -7.96
C PHE A 449 14.41 -11.23 -7.36
N GLN A 450 14.16 -11.70 -6.13
CA GLN A 450 15.01 -12.72 -5.47
C GLN A 450 15.22 -14.04 -6.26
N HIS A 451 14.33 -14.33 -7.21
CA HIS A 451 14.45 -15.50 -8.11
C HIS A 451 15.30 -15.22 -9.37
N HIS A 452 15.69 -13.97 -9.59
CA HIS A 452 16.47 -13.45 -10.72
C HIS A 452 17.88 -13.07 -10.27
N ARG A 453 18.64 -14.05 -9.76
CA ARG A 453 20.02 -13.82 -9.28
C ARG A 453 20.95 -13.33 -10.38
N GLU A 454 20.63 -13.67 -11.63
CA GLU A 454 21.32 -13.22 -12.84
C GLU A 454 21.18 -11.71 -13.11
N LEU A 455 20.22 -11.03 -12.48
CA LEU A 455 20.01 -9.59 -12.67
C LEU A 455 21.13 -8.78 -12.01
N LEU A 456 21.62 -9.22 -10.86
CA LEU A 456 22.71 -8.59 -10.13
C LEU A 456 23.74 -9.67 -9.77
N PRO A 457 24.66 -9.99 -10.71
CA PRO A 457 25.78 -10.88 -10.42
C PRO A 457 26.50 -10.41 -9.16
N THR A 458 26.54 -11.27 -8.15
CA THR A 458 27.08 -10.91 -6.83
C THR A 458 28.50 -11.43 -6.70
N PRO A 459 29.48 -10.58 -6.33
CA PRO A 459 30.86 -11.02 -6.11
C PRO A 459 30.98 -12.07 -5.00
N ALA A 460 31.99 -12.94 -5.08
CA ALA A 460 32.22 -14.01 -4.11
C ALA A 460 32.50 -13.54 -2.66
N TRP A 461 32.93 -12.28 -2.48
CA TRP A 461 33.18 -11.69 -1.16
C TRP A 461 31.90 -11.16 -0.48
N MET A 462 30.76 -11.18 -1.19
CA MET A 462 29.45 -10.84 -0.66
C MET A 462 28.59 -12.09 -0.50
N SER A 463 27.69 -12.06 0.48
CA SER A 463 26.65 -13.07 0.63
C SER A 463 25.30 -12.57 0.10
N VAL A 464 24.46 -13.48 -0.37
CA VAL A 464 23.09 -13.15 -0.82
C VAL A 464 22.10 -13.77 0.16
N ALA A 465 21.33 -12.92 0.83
CA ALA A 465 20.26 -13.33 1.75
C ALA A 465 18.89 -13.35 1.05
N SER A 466 17.97 -14.14 1.58
CA SER A 466 16.55 -14.13 1.22
C SER A 466 15.71 -13.69 2.41
N TYR A 467 14.51 -13.18 2.12
CA TYR A 467 13.50 -12.89 3.13
C TYR A 467 12.92 -14.14 3.82
N HIS A 468 13.48 -15.31 3.56
CA HIS A 468 13.18 -16.56 4.26
C HIS A 468 14.22 -16.89 5.36
N ASP A 469 15.32 -16.15 5.42
CA ASP A 469 16.50 -16.48 6.24
C ASP A 469 16.54 -15.71 7.57
N GLY A 470 15.39 -15.40 8.17
CA GLY A 470 15.33 -14.70 9.46
C GLY A 470 15.80 -13.23 9.36
N VAL A 471 15.03 -12.40 8.66
CA VAL A 471 15.42 -11.03 8.31
C VAL A 471 15.63 -10.13 9.55
N ALA A 472 14.93 -10.43 10.65
CA ALA A 472 15.09 -9.69 11.90
C ALA A 472 16.53 -9.77 12.46
N GLU A 473 17.17 -10.95 12.44
CA GLU A 473 18.56 -11.11 12.88
C GLU A 473 19.51 -10.32 11.96
N LEU A 474 19.28 -10.38 10.65
CA LEU A 474 20.05 -9.63 9.67
C LEU A 474 20.00 -8.12 9.96
N PHE A 475 18.81 -7.57 10.22
CA PHE A 475 18.65 -6.17 10.62
C PHE A 475 19.33 -5.85 11.95
N ALA A 476 19.23 -6.74 12.95
CA ALA A 476 19.86 -6.54 14.24
C ALA A 476 21.39 -6.46 14.15
N ARG A 477 21.98 -7.14 13.16
CA ARG A 477 23.42 -7.14 12.87
C ARG A 477 23.88 -6.06 11.89
N THR A 478 22.96 -5.37 11.22
CA THR A 478 23.28 -4.27 10.30
C THR A 478 23.95 -3.13 11.05
N ARG A 479 25.19 -2.81 10.65
CA ARG A 479 25.92 -1.62 11.11
C ARG A 479 25.65 -0.44 10.20
N LEU A 480 25.57 -0.68 8.89
CA LEU A 480 25.32 0.32 7.86
C LEU A 480 24.41 -0.29 6.79
N SER A 481 23.43 0.49 6.33
CA SER A 481 22.55 0.12 5.23
C SER A 481 22.89 0.91 3.98
N LEU A 482 22.74 0.28 2.82
CA LEU A 482 22.83 0.90 1.51
C LEU A 482 21.62 0.45 0.68
N THR A 483 20.80 1.42 0.29
CA THR A 483 19.55 1.19 -0.45
C THR A 483 19.29 2.37 -1.38
N ASP A 484 18.15 2.40 -2.07
CA ASP A 484 17.73 3.50 -2.95
C ASP A 484 16.45 4.18 -2.43
N TYR A 485 15.29 3.58 -2.67
CA TYR A 485 13.95 4.09 -2.31
C TYR A 485 13.19 3.10 -1.42
N SER A 486 13.90 2.18 -0.77
CA SER A 486 13.29 1.10 -0.01
C SER A 486 12.87 1.58 1.38
N SER A 487 11.69 1.14 1.83
CA SER A 487 11.27 1.29 3.22
C SER A 487 12.15 0.49 4.20
N VAL A 488 12.98 -0.43 3.70
CA VAL A 488 13.99 -1.17 4.50
C VAL A 488 14.94 -0.25 5.29
N ALA A 489 15.15 0.99 4.81
CA ALA A 489 15.91 1.99 5.54
C ALA A 489 15.35 2.25 6.95
N PHE A 490 14.03 2.15 7.13
CA PHE A 490 13.37 2.38 8.40
C PHE A 490 13.55 1.21 9.38
N GLU A 491 13.60 -0.03 8.91
CA GLU A 491 13.99 -1.19 9.75
C GLU A 491 15.48 -1.14 10.12
N ALA A 492 16.36 -0.76 9.18
CA ALA A 492 17.77 -0.55 9.48
C ALA A 492 17.96 0.55 10.54
N ALA A 493 17.22 1.66 10.42
CA ALA A 493 17.17 2.71 11.44
C ALA A 493 16.61 2.18 12.78
N TYR A 494 15.61 1.29 12.77
CA TYR A 494 15.17 0.59 14.00
C TYR A 494 16.31 -0.24 14.61
N GLY A 495 17.23 -0.78 13.82
CA GLY A 495 18.46 -1.42 14.32
C GLY A 495 19.54 -0.44 14.82
N GLY A 496 19.39 0.86 14.54
CA GLY A 496 20.36 1.90 14.84
C GLY A 496 21.34 2.19 13.70
N ALA A 497 21.16 1.59 12.52
CA ALA A 497 22.06 1.74 11.39
C ALA A 497 21.72 2.96 10.52
N PRO A 498 22.70 3.84 10.22
CA PRO A 498 22.52 4.85 9.17
C PRO A 498 22.37 4.21 7.79
N THR A 499 21.90 5.00 6.82
CA THR A 499 21.59 4.53 5.47
C THR A 499 22.16 5.44 4.39
N VAL A 500 22.97 4.89 3.49
CA VAL A 500 23.32 5.55 2.22
C VAL A 500 22.22 5.29 1.19
N TYR A 501 21.66 6.36 0.62
CA TYR A 501 20.63 6.28 -0.40
C TYR A 501 21.22 6.51 -1.80
N PHE A 502 21.33 5.44 -2.58
CA PHE A 502 21.82 5.46 -3.96
C PHE A 502 20.68 5.68 -4.96
N GLN A 503 20.39 6.94 -5.27
CA GLN A 503 19.21 7.40 -6.02
C GLN A 503 19.55 7.90 -7.43
N PHE A 504 20.33 7.13 -8.19
CA PHE A 504 20.79 7.50 -9.55
C PHE A 504 19.68 7.66 -10.59
N ASP A 505 18.50 7.05 -10.38
CA ASP A 505 17.40 7.00 -11.37
C ASP A 505 16.10 7.61 -10.85
N ARG A 506 16.17 8.68 -10.05
CA ARG A 506 15.01 9.30 -9.38
C ARG A 506 13.88 9.65 -10.36
N GLU A 507 14.23 10.31 -11.46
CA GLU A 507 13.26 10.68 -12.50
C GLU A 507 12.58 9.44 -13.09
N ALA A 508 13.34 8.41 -13.44
CA ALA A 508 12.79 7.18 -13.98
C ALA A 508 11.95 6.40 -12.95
N PHE A 509 12.34 6.38 -11.68
CA PHE A 509 11.61 5.70 -10.61
C PHE A 509 10.25 6.35 -10.34
N PHE A 510 10.20 7.69 -10.32
CA PHE A 510 8.99 8.47 -10.07
C PHE A 510 8.25 8.94 -11.33
N SER A 511 8.65 8.46 -12.51
CA SER A 511 7.99 8.72 -13.81
C SER A 511 6.56 8.17 -13.93
N GLY A 512 5.93 7.75 -12.82
CA GLY A 512 4.61 7.13 -12.81
C GLY A 512 4.50 5.77 -13.50
N GLY A 513 5.61 5.24 -14.02
CA GLY A 513 5.72 3.84 -14.44
C GLY A 513 5.71 2.87 -13.27
N HIS A 514 6.10 3.31 -12.06
CA HIS A 514 6.15 2.53 -10.80
C HIS A 514 4.94 2.73 -9.92
N SER A 515 4.77 1.81 -8.97
CA SER A 515 3.69 1.84 -7.96
C SER A 515 3.89 2.90 -6.87
N SER A 516 5.03 3.59 -6.86
CA SER A 516 5.38 4.65 -5.91
C SER A 516 5.40 6.00 -6.62
N GLN A 517 4.82 7.00 -5.98
CA GLN A 517 4.87 8.40 -6.40
C GLN A 517 5.68 9.22 -5.39
N PRO A 518 6.24 10.38 -5.77
CA PRO A 518 6.81 11.31 -4.81
C PRO A 518 5.77 11.63 -3.72
N GLY A 519 6.16 11.45 -2.46
CA GLY A 519 5.37 11.87 -1.30
C GLY A 519 6.05 13.03 -0.58
N ASP A 520 5.57 13.37 0.61
CA ASP A 520 6.12 14.45 1.43
C ASP A 520 7.47 14.09 2.10
N TYR A 521 7.93 12.84 1.96
CA TYR A 521 9.17 12.37 2.53
C TYR A 521 10.38 12.81 1.69
N ASP A 522 11.18 13.71 2.24
CA ASP A 522 12.45 14.14 1.66
C ASP A 522 13.61 13.32 2.23
N PHE A 523 14.24 12.48 1.40
CA PHE A 523 15.36 11.65 1.81
C PHE A 523 16.59 12.46 2.28
N ARG A 524 16.83 13.65 1.75
CA ARG A 524 17.97 14.50 2.16
C ARG A 524 17.69 15.16 3.50
N ALA A 525 16.48 15.67 3.70
CA ALA A 525 16.11 16.37 4.93
C ALA A 525 15.74 15.42 6.09
N GLN A 526 15.04 14.32 5.80
CA GLN A 526 14.45 13.41 6.78
C GLN A 526 15.15 12.04 6.83
N GLY A 527 15.95 11.69 5.83
CA GLY A 527 16.62 10.38 5.75
C GLY A 527 17.73 10.15 6.77
N PHE A 528 18.15 8.89 6.86
CA PHE A 528 19.08 8.39 7.88
C PHE A 528 20.54 8.38 7.42
N GLY A 529 20.86 9.14 6.38
CA GLY A 529 22.21 9.25 5.82
C GLY A 529 22.21 9.97 4.47
N PRO A 530 23.36 10.01 3.77
CA PRO A 530 23.53 10.80 2.56
C PRO A 530 22.76 10.21 1.38
N VAL A 531 22.27 11.08 0.50
CA VAL A 531 21.67 10.70 -0.79
C VAL A 531 22.67 11.03 -1.91
N VAL A 532 22.99 10.03 -2.72
CA VAL A 532 24.03 10.07 -3.75
C VAL A 532 23.50 9.51 -5.07
N GLU A 533 24.07 9.95 -6.18
CA GLU A 533 23.50 9.71 -7.52
C GLU A 533 24.46 8.94 -8.44
N SER A 534 25.65 8.56 -7.96
CA SER A 534 26.60 7.72 -8.69
C SER A 534 27.11 6.55 -7.83
N ALA A 535 27.46 5.43 -8.47
CA ALA A 535 28.02 4.28 -7.78
C ALA A 535 29.30 4.63 -7.02
N GLY A 536 30.15 5.48 -7.61
CA GLY A 536 31.40 5.92 -6.99
C GLY A 536 31.18 6.76 -5.73
N ASP A 537 30.19 7.65 -5.74
CA ASP A 537 29.85 8.47 -4.56
C ASP A 537 29.21 7.63 -3.46
N ALA A 538 28.42 6.60 -3.82
CA ALA A 538 27.89 5.66 -2.85
C ALA A 538 28.97 4.87 -2.13
N VAL A 539 30.01 4.43 -2.84
CA VAL A 539 31.17 3.76 -2.23
C VAL A 539 31.94 4.71 -1.32
N THR A 540 32.14 5.96 -1.76
CA THR A 540 32.79 7.00 -0.95
C THR A 540 31.99 7.31 0.33
N ALA A 541 30.67 7.46 0.21
CA ALA A 541 29.78 7.71 1.34
C ALA A 541 29.77 6.56 2.35
N VAL A 542 29.77 5.30 1.87
CA VAL A 542 29.91 4.12 2.74
C VAL A 542 31.24 4.18 3.49
N ALA A 543 32.35 4.37 2.79
CA ALA A 543 33.67 4.43 3.42
C ALA A 543 33.73 5.55 4.47
N ALA A 544 33.24 6.75 4.13
CA ALA A 544 33.27 7.90 5.03
C ALA A 544 32.44 7.70 6.30
N LEU A 545 31.23 7.12 6.20
CA LEU A 545 30.41 6.77 7.37
C LEU A 545 31.06 5.70 8.25
N LEU A 546 31.79 4.75 7.65
CA LEU A 546 32.50 3.70 8.40
C LEU A 546 33.76 4.25 9.09
N ASP A 547 34.54 5.07 8.39
CA ASP A 547 35.76 5.69 8.88
C ASP A 547 35.47 6.82 9.90
N GLY A 548 34.23 7.33 9.98
CA GLY A 548 33.87 8.49 10.79
C GLY A 548 34.41 9.80 10.21
N THR A 549 34.60 9.84 8.89
CA THR A 549 35.24 10.94 8.16
C THR A 549 34.33 11.53 7.09
N ASP A 550 33.02 11.49 7.28
CA ASP A 550 32.03 12.16 6.41
C ASP A 550 32.22 13.68 6.32
N GLY A 551 33.13 14.24 7.12
CA GLY A 551 33.62 15.60 6.98
C GLY A 551 32.70 16.63 7.62
N ASN A 552 31.57 16.19 8.17
CA ASN A 552 30.59 17.02 8.84
C ASN A 552 29.99 16.26 10.04
N ALA A 553 30.66 16.37 11.19
CA ALA A 553 30.21 15.74 12.44
C ALA A 553 28.77 16.13 12.82
N ASP A 554 28.32 17.32 12.42
CA ASP A 554 26.95 17.79 12.64
C ASP A 554 25.93 17.01 11.80
N GLU A 555 26.27 16.62 10.56
CA GLU A 555 25.42 15.77 9.72
C GLU A 555 25.32 14.34 10.28
N ALA A 556 26.44 13.74 10.68
CA ALA A 556 26.47 12.43 11.33
C ALA A 556 25.58 12.41 12.58
N ALA A 557 25.73 13.44 13.43
CA ALA A 557 24.91 13.63 14.62
C ALA A 557 23.42 13.83 14.26
N GLY A 558 23.15 14.57 13.17
CA GLY A 558 21.80 14.74 12.62
C GLY A 558 21.15 13.41 12.22
N TYR A 559 21.88 12.53 11.52
CA TYR A 559 21.38 11.20 11.17
C TYR A 559 21.06 10.37 12.42
N ALA A 560 21.98 10.34 13.39
CA ALA A 560 21.79 9.60 14.63
C ALA A 560 20.58 10.11 15.43
N ALA A 561 20.39 11.43 15.50
CA ALA A 561 19.24 12.05 16.16
C ALA A 561 17.91 11.67 15.48
N ARG A 562 17.85 11.71 14.14
CA ARG A 562 16.67 11.28 13.38
C ARG A 562 16.35 9.80 13.61
N ILE A 563 17.36 8.94 13.59
CA ILE A 563 17.21 7.50 13.88
C ILE A 563 16.66 7.28 15.29
N ALA A 564 17.20 7.99 16.29
CA ALA A 564 16.78 7.84 17.69
C ALA A 564 15.35 8.32 17.92
N ALA A 565 14.89 9.35 17.21
CA ALA A 565 13.56 9.94 17.35
C ALA A 565 12.49 9.28 16.47
N LEU A 566 12.88 8.43 15.51
CA LEU A 566 12.00 7.90 14.47
C LEU A 566 10.78 7.14 15.01
N TYR A 567 11.01 6.23 15.96
CA TYR A 567 9.96 5.37 16.51
C TYR A 567 9.55 5.85 17.90
N PRO A 568 8.24 6.08 18.15
CA PRO A 568 7.76 6.48 19.47
C PRO A 568 8.05 5.46 20.57
N TRP A 569 8.10 4.18 20.21
CA TRP A 569 8.32 3.07 21.13
C TRP A 569 9.32 2.07 20.56
N ARG A 570 10.19 1.57 21.44
CA ARG A 570 11.12 0.45 21.21
C ARG A 570 11.01 -0.55 22.35
N ASP A 571 9.78 -0.99 22.61
CA ASP A 571 9.39 -1.75 23.81
C ASP A 571 9.01 -3.21 23.51
N GLY A 572 9.03 -3.62 22.23
CA GLY A 572 8.62 -4.96 21.82
C GLY A 572 7.12 -5.24 21.98
N ARG A 573 6.27 -4.20 22.06
CA ARG A 573 4.82 -4.33 22.29
C ARG A 573 3.96 -3.87 21.11
N ASN A 574 4.49 -3.95 19.88
CA ASN A 574 3.77 -3.53 18.68
C ASN A 574 2.58 -4.46 18.38
N CYS A 575 2.72 -5.77 18.64
CA CYS A 575 1.63 -6.74 18.48
C CYS A 575 0.47 -6.49 19.45
N GLU A 576 0.77 -6.12 20.71
CA GLU A 576 -0.25 -5.78 21.70
C GLU A 576 -1.05 -4.55 21.27
N ARG A 577 -0.37 -3.47 20.87
CA ARG A 577 -1.01 -2.25 20.35
C ARG A 577 -1.86 -2.53 19.12
N SER A 578 -1.35 -3.35 18.20
CA SER A 578 -2.09 -3.76 16.99
C SER A 578 -3.34 -4.57 17.35
N THR A 579 -3.24 -5.49 18.32
CA THR A 579 -4.38 -6.28 18.81
C THR A 579 -5.45 -5.39 19.40
N ALA A 580 -5.08 -4.48 20.31
CA ALA A 580 -6.00 -3.54 20.95
C ALA A 580 -6.71 -2.63 19.92
N ALA A 581 -5.98 -2.17 18.90
CA ALA A 581 -6.55 -1.35 17.84
C ALA A 581 -7.59 -2.11 17.00
N ILE A 582 -7.36 -3.40 16.72
CA ILE A 582 -8.32 -4.24 16.00
C ILE A 582 -9.55 -4.56 16.87
N GLU A 583 -9.37 -4.82 18.16
CA GLU A 583 -10.48 -5.02 19.09
C GLU A 583 -11.36 -3.77 19.20
N ARG A 584 -10.74 -2.58 19.27
CA ARG A 584 -11.44 -1.30 19.24
C ARG A 584 -12.23 -1.14 17.94
N LEU A 585 -11.61 -1.39 16.79
CA LEU A 585 -12.29 -1.36 15.50
C LEU A 585 -13.53 -2.27 15.49
N ILE A 586 -13.40 -3.50 15.99
CA ILE A 586 -14.52 -4.44 16.04
C ILE A 586 -15.64 -3.92 16.97
N ALA A 587 -15.30 -3.37 18.12
CA ALA A 587 -16.27 -2.81 19.06
C ALA A 587 -17.03 -1.63 18.46
N GLU A 588 -16.33 -0.77 17.72
CA GLU A 588 -16.89 0.42 17.06
C GLU A 588 -17.78 0.11 15.84
N GLN A 589 -17.74 -1.11 15.32
CA GLN A 589 -18.53 -1.54 14.17
C GLN A 589 -19.78 -2.35 14.57
N ARG A 590 -19.95 -2.63 15.86
CA ARG A 590 -21.15 -3.25 16.44
C ARG A 590 -22.12 -2.20 16.90
#